data_AF-A0A438DCY3-F1
#
_entry.id   AF-A0A438DCY3-F1
#
_cell.length_a   1.000
_cell.length_b   1.000
_cell.length_c   1.000
_cell.angle_alpha   90.00
_cell.angle_beta   90.00
_cell.angle_gamma   90.00
#
_symmetry.space_group_name_H-M   'P 1'
#
loop_
_entity.id
_entity.type
_entity.pdbx_description
1 polymer ?
#
loop_
_entity_poly.entity_id
_entity_poly.type
_entity_poly.pdbx_seq_one_letter_code
_entity_poly.pdbx_strand_id
1 'polypeptide(L)'
;MGAGWHTVPRNPAKGWLPGLKVDGDVNQLPTIAIVASYDTFGAAPALSVGSDSNGSGVVALLEIARLFSLLYSNPKTRGRYNLLFGLTSGGPYNYNGTHKWLRSFDQRLRESIDYAICLNSIGSWDNELWIHVSKPPENAYIKQMFEGFAEVAEELGLKLA
;
A
#
# COMPACT_ATOMS: atom_id res chain seq x y z
N MET A 1 -15.51 24.94 -32.07
CA MET A 1 -16.53 24.15 -31.35
C MET A 1 -15.94 22.76 -31.07
N GLY A 2 -15.88 22.36 -29.80
CA GLY A 2 -15.61 20.98 -29.37
C GLY A 2 -14.16 20.49 -29.32
N ALA A 3 -13.34 20.97 -28.38
CA ALA A 3 -12.20 20.16 -27.92
C ALA A 3 -12.75 19.06 -27.01
N GLY A 4 -12.77 17.83 -27.54
CA GLY A 4 -13.17 16.64 -26.79
C GLY A 4 -12.14 16.34 -25.71
N TRP A 5 -12.53 16.51 -24.46
CA TRP A 5 -11.78 16.00 -23.32
C TRP A 5 -11.89 14.47 -23.29
N HIS A 6 -11.02 13.79 -24.03
CA HIS A 6 -10.75 12.39 -23.75
C HIS A 6 -9.98 12.31 -22.43
N THR A 7 -10.69 11.97 -21.36
CA THR A 7 -10.07 11.54 -20.11
C THR A 7 -9.24 10.29 -20.41
N VAL A 8 -7.92 10.44 -20.49
CA VAL A 8 -6.98 9.31 -20.53
C VAL A 8 -7.27 8.44 -19.31
N PRO A 9 -7.54 7.13 -19.45
CA PRO A 9 -7.66 6.26 -18.30
C PRO A 9 -6.28 6.20 -17.62
N ARG A 10 -6.12 6.86 -16.47
CA ARG A 10 -4.89 6.72 -15.68
C ARG A 10 -4.92 5.34 -15.04
N ASN A 11 -4.20 4.38 -15.62
CA ASN A 11 -4.02 3.09 -14.98
C ASN A 11 -3.18 3.26 -13.70
N PRO A 12 -3.53 2.57 -12.61
CA PRO A 12 -2.73 2.54 -11.39
C PRO A 12 -1.31 2.03 -11.69
N ALA A 13 -0.30 2.69 -11.14
CA ALA A 13 1.08 2.21 -11.24
C ALA A 13 1.29 1.05 -10.24
N LYS A 14 2.02 0.01 -10.66
CA LYS A 14 2.33 -1.15 -9.82
C LYS A 14 3.82 -1.50 -9.85
N GLY A 15 4.37 -1.86 -8.70
CA GLY A 15 5.72 -2.40 -8.54
C GLY A 15 5.68 -3.79 -7.90
N TRP A 16 6.63 -4.66 -8.21
CA TRP A 16 6.67 -6.02 -7.71
C TRP A 16 8.07 -6.41 -7.27
N LEU A 17 8.21 -6.92 -6.04
CA LEU A 17 9.45 -7.53 -5.55
C LEU A 17 9.16 -9.00 -5.19
N PRO A 18 9.75 -9.96 -5.92
CA PRO A 18 9.51 -11.37 -5.65
C PRO A 18 10.22 -11.81 -4.38
N GLY A 19 9.53 -12.61 -3.57
CA GLY A 19 10.10 -13.24 -2.38
C GLY A 19 11.08 -14.36 -2.72
N LEU A 20 11.78 -14.86 -1.70
CA LEU A 20 12.65 -16.03 -1.83
C LEU A 20 11.84 -17.30 -1.56
N LYS A 21 11.71 -18.16 -2.56
CA LYS A 21 11.22 -19.52 -2.39
C LYS A 21 12.33 -20.41 -1.84
N VAL A 22 11.97 -21.36 -1.00
CA VAL A 22 12.85 -22.47 -0.62
C VAL A 22 12.68 -23.58 -1.67
N ASP A 23 13.80 -24.20 -2.05
CA ASP A 23 13.77 -25.32 -2.98
C ASP A 23 12.87 -26.45 -2.45
N GLY A 24 11.95 -26.93 -3.30
CA GLY A 24 10.94 -27.93 -2.96
C GLY A 24 9.56 -27.36 -2.59
N ASP A 25 9.40 -26.05 -2.44
CA ASP A 25 8.10 -25.45 -2.16
C ASP A 25 7.24 -25.31 -3.43
N VAL A 26 6.26 -26.19 -3.54
CA VAL A 26 5.27 -26.22 -4.64
C VAL A 26 4.26 -25.08 -4.54
N ASN A 27 4.04 -24.51 -3.35
CA ASN A 27 3.03 -23.47 -3.16
C ASN A 27 3.53 -22.12 -3.66
N GLN A 28 2.61 -21.29 -4.18
CA GLN A 28 2.96 -19.91 -4.50
C GLN A 28 3.26 -19.14 -3.21
N LEU A 29 4.26 -18.27 -3.23
CA LEU A 29 4.53 -17.42 -2.07
C LEU A 29 3.36 -16.45 -1.87
N PRO A 30 2.92 -16.24 -0.62
CA PRO A 30 1.93 -15.23 -0.32
C PRO A 30 2.45 -13.83 -0.66
N THR A 31 1.52 -12.91 -0.92
CA THR A 31 1.78 -11.54 -1.37
C THR A 31 1.26 -10.55 -0.33
N ILE A 32 2.10 -9.58 0.00
CA ILE A 32 1.72 -8.40 0.80
C ILE A 32 1.51 -7.25 -0.17
N ALA A 33 0.33 -6.65 -0.16
CA ALA A 33 0.05 -5.44 -0.93
C ALA A 33 0.29 -4.20 -0.06
N ILE A 34 1.16 -3.29 -0.50
CA ILE A 34 1.35 -1.98 0.12
C ILE A 34 0.81 -0.95 -0.86
N VAL A 35 -0.20 -0.20 -0.44
CA VAL A 35 -1.00 0.62 -1.34
C VAL A 35 -1.12 2.04 -0.80
N ALA A 36 -0.99 3.02 -1.68
CA ALA A 36 -1.34 4.41 -1.39
C ALA A 36 -2.31 4.95 -2.45
N SER A 37 -3.12 5.92 -2.06
CA SER A 37 -3.95 6.70 -2.97
C SER A 37 -3.24 8.00 -3.30
N TYR A 38 -3.09 8.35 -4.59
CA TYR A 38 -2.52 9.64 -4.99
C TYR A 38 -3.59 10.70 -5.31
N ASP A 39 -4.86 10.37 -5.14
CA ASP A 39 -5.95 11.33 -5.33
C ASP A 39 -5.97 12.37 -4.23
N THR A 40 -6.16 13.63 -4.59
CA THR A 40 -6.42 14.71 -3.65
C THR A 40 -7.80 15.26 -3.98
N PHE A 41 -8.66 15.45 -2.98
CA PHE A 41 -10.00 16.01 -3.20
C PHE A 41 -10.03 17.46 -2.75
N GLY A 42 -10.38 18.37 -3.66
CA GLY A 42 -10.51 19.80 -3.40
C GLY A 42 -11.58 20.42 -4.28
N ALA A 43 -12.14 21.56 -3.84
CA ALA A 43 -13.21 22.28 -4.55
C ALA A 43 -12.82 22.71 -5.98
N ALA A 44 -11.52 22.79 -6.27
CA ALA A 44 -10.96 22.94 -7.60
C ALA A 44 -9.88 21.86 -7.84
N PRO A 45 -10.15 20.82 -8.64
CA PRO A 45 -9.19 19.73 -8.89
C PRO A 45 -7.85 20.19 -9.48
N ALA A 46 -7.83 21.30 -10.22
CA ALA A 46 -6.63 21.91 -10.79
C ALA A 46 -5.75 22.64 -9.76
N LEU A 47 -6.26 22.90 -8.54
CA LEU A 47 -5.59 23.63 -7.46
C LEU A 47 -5.49 22.79 -6.17
N SER A 48 -5.88 21.52 -6.21
CA SER A 48 -5.83 20.63 -5.05
C SER A 48 -4.40 20.19 -4.73
N VAL A 49 -3.69 21.02 -3.96
CA VAL A 49 -2.37 20.74 -3.40
C VAL A 49 -2.50 19.78 -2.20
N GLY A 50 -2.90 18.53 -2.43
CA GLY A 50 -3.08 17.57 -1.34
C GLY A 50 -1.79 16.91 -0.85
N SER A 51 -0.74 17.71 -0.61
CA SER A 51 0.52 17.26 0.01
C SER A 51 0.27 16.56 1.35
N ASP A 52 -0.72 17.06 2.10
CA ASP A 52 -1.14 16.46 3.38
C ASP A 52 -2.38 15.58 3.25
N SER A 53 -3.24 15.81 2.25
CA SER A 53 -4.48 15.06 2.06
C SER A 53 -4.32 13.68 1.39
N ASN A 54 -3.11 13.32 0.92
CA ASN A 54 -2.73 11.97 0.42
C ASN A 54 -1.28 11.90 -0.10
N GLY A 55 -0.64 13.04 -0.40
CA GLY A 55 0.72 13.10 -0.94
C GLY A 55 1.79 12.44 -0.04
N SER A 56 1.67 12.61 1.27
CA SER A 56 2.54 11.95 2.27
C SER A 56 2.50 10.42 2.18
N GLY A 57 1.33 9.83 1.92
CA GLY A 57 1.18 8.37 1.72
C GLY A 57 1.88 7.88 0.45
N VAL A 58 1.85 8.68 -0.63
CA VAL A 58 2.57 8.37 -1.88
C VAL A 58 4.09 8.42 -1.67
N VAL A 59 4.59 9.45 -0.98
CA VAL A 59 6.01 9.58 -0.66
C VAL A 59 6.47 8.41 0.21
N ALA A 60 5.69 8.07 1.25
CA ALA A 60 5.96 6.92 2.11
C ALA A 60 6.01 5.61 1.30
N LEU A 61 5.05 5.37 0.40
CA LEU A 61 5.05 4.19 -0.46
C LEU A 61 6.32 4.08 -1.31
N LEU A 62 6.73 5.18 -1.94
CA LEU A 62 7.92 5.20 -2.79
C LEU A 62 9.20 4.96 -1.98
N GLU A 63 9.29 5.54 -0.78
CA GLU A 63 10.45 5.33 0.09
C GLU A 63 10.51 3.90 0.63
N ILE A 64 9.37 3.33 1.04
CA ILE A 64 9.27 1.92 1.41
C ILE A 64 9.68 1.04 0.23
N ALA A 65 9.19 1.31 -0.98
CA ALA A 65 9.58 0.56 -2.17
C ALA A 65 11.10 0.62 -2.44
N ARG A 66 11.72 1.80 -2.25
CA ARG A 66 13.17 1.98 -2.37
C ARG A 66 13.95 1.15 -1.36
N LEU A 67 13.57 1.21 -0.08
CA LEU A 67 14.19 0.46 1.01
C LEU A 67 14.06 -1.06 0.79
N PHE A 68 12.86 -1.52 0.44
CA PHE A 68 12.62 -2.93 0.18
C PHE A 68 13.29 -3.42 -1.10
N SER A 69 13.44 -2.57 -2.13
CA SER A 69 14.22 -2.94 -3.33
C SER A 69 15.68 -3.24 -2.97
N LEU A 70 16.26 -2.48 -2.04
CA LEU A 70 17.61 -2.74 -1.54
C LEU A 70 17.63 -4.02 -0.69
N LEU A 71 16.69 -4.17 0.25
CA LEU A 71 16.59 -5.33 1.14
C LEU A 71 16.39 -6.64 0.36
N TYR A 72 15.54 -6.63 -0.66
CA TYR A 72 15.22 -7.81 -1.49
C TYR A 72 16.30 -8.07 -2.55
N SER A 73 17.25 -7.17 -2.79
CA SER A 73 18.38 -7.43 -3.68
C SER A 73 19.32 -8.51 -3.12
N ASN A 74 19.41 -8.63 -1.79
CA ASN A 74 20.27 -9.59 -1.12
C ASN A 74 19.47 -10.84 -0.71
N PRO A 75 19.83 -12.05 -1.20
CA PRO A 75 19.14 -13.29 -0.86
C PRO A 75 19.10 -13.60 0.64
N LYS A 76 20.07 -13.12 1.43
CA LYS A 76 20.11 -13.35 2.90
C LYS A 76 19.07 -12.55 3.67
N THR A 77 18.59 -11.45 3.10
CA THR A 77 17.61 -10.54 3.70
C THR A 77 16.26 -10.57 2.98
N ARG A 78 16.18 -11.25 1.83
CA ARG A 78 14.94 -11.41 1.06
C ARG A 78 13.95 -12.27 1.83
N GLY A 79 12.77 -11.72 2.10
CA GLY A 79 11.69 -12.40 2.82
C GLY A 79 11.00 -13.49 2.00
N ARG A 80 10.18 -14.31 2.67
CA ARG A 80 9.33 -15.36 2.05
C ARG A 80 7.93 -14.84 1.68
N TYR A 81 7.85 -13.60 1.25
CA TYR A 81 6.63 -12.96 0.75
C TYR A 81 6.95 -12.20 -0.52
N ASN A 82 6.02 -12.16 -1.46
CA ASN A 82 6.07 -11.17 -2.54
C ASN A 82 5.59 -9.83 -1.99
N LEU A 83 6.21 -8.74 -2.45
CA LEU A 83 5.74 -7.39 -2.17
C LEU A 83 5.15 -6.78 -3.44
N LEU A 84 3.89 -6.37 -3.34
CA LEU A 84 3.17 -5.64 -4.37
C LEU A 84 3.01 -4.20 -3.91
N PHE A 85 3.57 -3.26 -4.66
CA PHE A 85 3.39 -1.82 -4.44
C PHE A 85 2.31 -1.30 -5.40
N GLY A 86 1.29 -0.66 -4.87
CA GLY A 86 0.17 -0.13 -5.65
C GLY A 86 -0.05 1.36 -5.44
N LEU A 87 0.01 2.15 -6.51
CA LEU A 87 -0.43 3.54 -6.52
C LEU A 87 -1.80 3.62 -7.18
N THR A 88 -2.83 3.84 -6.37
CA THR A 88 -4.23 3.83 -6.80
C THR A 88 -4.82 5.24 -6.87
N SER A 89 -5.89 5.36 -7.65
CA SER A 89 -6.74 6.55 -7.80
C SER A 89 -8.20 6.08 -7.70
N GLY A 90 -9.15 6.99 -7.75
CA GLY A 90 -10.57 6.78 -7.50
C GLY A 90 -10.95 6.72 -6.02
N GLY A 91 -10.14 7.23 -5.08
CA GLY A 91 -10.41 7.20 -3.63
C GLY A 91 -11.70 7.95 -3.25
N PRO A 92 -11.82 9.26 -3.57
CA PRO A 92 -13.04 10.06 -3.35
C PRO A 92 -14.28 9.54 -4.11
N TYR A 93 -14.09 8.64 -5.06
CA TYR A 93 -15.16 7.99 -5.83
C TYR A 93 -15.46 6.59 -5.27
N ASN A 94 -15.57 6.47 -3.95
CA ASN A 94 -15.81 5.21 -3.23
C ASN A 94 -14.83 4.10 -3.62
N TYR A 95 -13.54 4.42 -3.74
CA TYR A 95 -12.47 3.46 -4.05
C TYR A 95 -12.66 2.72 -5.39
N ASN A 96 -13.44 3.27 -6.33
CA ASN A 96 -13.76 2.59 -7.58
C ASN A 96 -12.51 2.32 -8.44
N GLY A 97 -11.48 3.16 -8.35
CA GLY A 97 -10.23 2.91 -9.06
C GLY A 97 -9.40 1.79 -8.42
N THR A 98 -9.36 1.68 -7.09
CA THR A 98 -8.79 0.52 -6.37
C THR A 98 -9.53 -0.77 -6.70
N HIS A 99 -10.87 -0.72 -6.78
CA HIS A 99 -11.68 -1.87 -7.18
C HIS A 99 -11.43 -2.29 -8.63
N LYS A 100 -11.33 -1.34 -9.57
CA LYS A 100 -10.92 -1.63 -10.96
C LYS A 100 -9.50 -2.19 -11.04
N TRP A 101 -8.58 -1.68 -10.24
CA TRP A 101 -7.20 -2.16 -10.16
C TRP A 101 -7.14 -3.62 -9.70
N LEU A 102 -7.81 -3.95 -8.60
CA LEU A 102 -7.89 -5.31 -8.09
C LEU A 102 -8.53 -6.24 -9.13
N ARG A 103 -9.58 -5.80 -9.85
CA ARG A 103 -10.19 -6.59 -10.92
C ARG A 103 -9.30 -6.80 -12.14
N SER A 104 -8.28 -5.97 -12.34
CA SER A 104 -7.31 -6.15 -13.43
C SER A 104 -6.32 -7.29 -13.16
N PHE A 105 -6.22 -7.77 -11.92
CA PHE A 105 -5.43 -8.94 -11.57
C PHE A 105 -6.14 -10.21 -11.97
N ASP A 106 -5.36 -11.21 -12.37
CA ASP A 106 -5.87 -12.55 -12.52
C ASP A 106 -6.31 -13.13 -11.16
N GLN A 107 -7.08 -14.21 -11.20
CA GLN A 107 -7.63 -14.81 -10.00
C GLN A 107 -6.53 -15.31 -9.05
N ARG A 108 -5.46 -15.90 -9.59
CA ARG A 108 -4.35 -16.44 -8.81
C ARG A 108 -3.62 -15.36 -8.02
N LEU A 109 -3.32 -14.23 -8.65
CA LEU A 109 -2.66 -13.12 -7.98
C LEU A 109 -3.54 -12.55 -6.86
N ARG A 110 -4.85 -12.38 -7.11
CA ARG A 110 -5.78 -11.91 -6.08
C ARG A 110 -5.87 -12.86 -4.89
N GLU A 111 -5.94 -14.16 -5.15
CA GLU A 111 -5.99 -15.19 -4.12
C GLU A 111 -4.66 -15.33 -3.36
N SER A 112 -3.55 -14.89 -3.94
CA SER A 112 -2.25 -14.87 -3.28
C SER A 112 -2.04 -13.67 -2.33
N ILE A 113 -2.92 -12.66 -2.34
CA ILE A 113 -2.78 -11.49 -1.44
C ILE A 113 -3.33 -11.86 -0.07
N ASP A 114 -2.43 -12.07 0.89
CA ASP A 114 -2.80 -12.44 2.26
C ASP A 114 -3.29 -11.23 3.06
N TYR A 115 -2.66 -10.08 2.88
CA TYR A 115 -3.09 -8.82 3.49
C TYR A 115 -2.63 -7.60 2.69
N ALA A 116 -3.32 -6.49 2.94
CA ALA A 116 -3.04 -5.19 2.34
C ALA A 116 -2.81 -4.13 3.43
N ILE A 117 -1.76 -3.34 3.26
CA ILE A 117 -1.43 -2.17 4.07
C ILE A 117 -1.76 -0.93 3.25
N CYS A 118 -2.66 -0.10 3.76
CA CYS A 118 -3.07 1.14 3.10
C CYS A 118 -2.42 2.33 3.81
N LEU A 119 -1.58 3.06 3.08
CA LEU A 119 -0.91 4.27 3.57
C LEU A 119 -1.79 5.48 3.27
N ASN A 120 -2.14 6.25 4.31
CA ASN A 120 -2.99 7.43 4.19
C ASN A 120 -2.48 8.54 5.12
N SER A 121 -2.30 9.75 4.58
CA SER A 121 -2.13 11.00 5.34
C SER A 121 -1.17 10.89 6.56
N ILE A 122 0.04 10.35 6.33
CA ILE A 122 1.05 10.06 7.38
C ILE A 122 1.87 11.33 7.74
N GLY A 123 1.72 12.42 6.98
CA GLY A 123 2.53 13.63 7.11
C GLY A 123 2.07 14.65 8.16
N SER A 124 0.83 14.55 8.66
CA SER A 124 0.17 15.58 9.50
C SER A 124 0.37 15.40 11.01
N TRP A 125 1.43 14.74 11.48
CA TRP A 125 1.42 14.19 12.85
C TRP A 125 2.14 15.01 13.93
N ASP A 126 1.37 15.29 14.98
CA ASP A 126 1.81 15.65 16.33
C ASP A 126 2.19 14.38 17.13
N ASN A 127 3.07 13.53 16.57
CA ASN A 127 3.60 12.28 17.17
C ASN A 127 2.63 11.09 17.39
N GLU A 128 1.44 11.08 16.79
CA GLU A 128 0.47 9.99 16.91
C GLU A 128 0.19 9.27 15.58
N LEU A 129 0.42 7.95 15.51
CA LEU A 129 0.17 7.08 14.36
C LEU A 129 -1.11 6.28 14.54
N TRP A 130 -2.06 6.43 13.63
CA TRP A 130 -3.33 5.69 13.65
C TRP A 130 -3.25 4.40 12.83
N ILE A 131 -3.62 3.27 13.43
CA ILE A 131 -3.74 1.99 12.71
C ILE A 131 -5.19 1.51 12.74
N HIS A 132 -5.81 1.48 11.56
CA HIS A 132 -7.15 0.93 11.37
C HIS A 132 -7.09 -0.51 10.88
N VAL A 133 -7.77 -1.42 11.57
CA VAL A 133 -7.94 -2.82 11.13
C VAL A 133 -9.40 -3.04 10.72
N SER A 134 -9.61 -3.56 9.51
CA SER A 134 -10.94 -3.73 8.92
C SER A 134 -11.82 -4.78 9.61
N LYS A 135 -11.20 -5.73 10.32
CA LYS A 135 -11.85 -6.75 11.13
C LYS A 135 -11.10 -6.86 12.45
N PRO A 136 -11.77 -7.13 13.59
CA PRO A 136 -11.07 -7.49 14.82
C PRO A 136 -10.04 -8.59 14.50
N PRO A 137 -8.79 -8.48 15.01
CA PRO A 137 -7.73 -9.42 14.67
C PRO A 137 -7.97 -10.78 15.36
N GLU A 138 -8.92 -11.55 14.87
CA GLU A 138 -9.11 -12.96 15.21
C GLU A 138 -8.01 -13.82 14.57
N ASN A 139 -7.39 -13.30 13.51
CA ASN A 139 -6.25 -13.91 12.86
C ASN A 139 -4.95 -13.59 13.63
N ALA A 140 -4.28 -14.64 14.12
CA ALA A 140 -3.02 -14.54 14.86
C ALA A 140 -1.93 -13.75 14.12
N TYR A 141 -1.89 -13.81 12.77
CA TYR A 141 -0.93 -13.06 11.96
C TYR A 141 -1.17 -11.55 11.99
N ILE A 142 -2.42 -11.12 11.93
CA ILE A 142 -2.77 -9.69 12.00
C ILE A 142 -2.45 -9.15 13.39
N LYS A 143 -2.71 -9.96 14.42
CA LYS A 143 -2.35 -9.62 15.80
C LYS A 143 -0.84 -9.46 15.97
N GLN A 144 -0.05 -10.42 15.49
CA GLN A 144 1.41 -10.35 15.53
C GLN A 144 1.95 -9.13 14.77
N MET A 145 1.37 -8.83 13.61
CA MET A 145 1.74 -7.65 12.83
C MET A 145 1.44 -6.37 13.61
N PHE A 146 0.23 -6.23 14.15
CA PHE A 146 -0.14 -5.07 14.97
C PHE A 146 0.76 -4.89 16.19
N GLU A 147 1.05 -5.97 16.91
CA GLU A 147 1.97 -5.98 18.06
C GLU A 147 3.38 -5.52 17.64
N GLY A 148 3.91 -6.03 16.52
CA GLY A 148 5.20 -5.60 16.00
C GLY A 148 5.22 -4.12 15.56
N PHE A 149 4.13 -3.62 14.98
CA PHE A 149 4.01 -2.19 14.68
C PHE A 149 3.96 -1.34 15.96
N ALA A 150 3.26 -1.79 16.99
CA ALA A 150 3.17 -1.10 18.28
C ALA A 150 4.53 -1.05 18.99
N GLU A 151 5.26 -2.17 19.02
CA GLU A 151 6.60 -2.28 19.61
C GLU A 151 7.58 -1.31 18.94
N VAL A 152 7.65 -1.33 17.59
CA VAL A 152 8.54 -0.42 16.84
C VAL A 152 8.11 1.04 16.99
N ALA A 153 6.81 1.32 17.06
CA ALA A 153 6.33 2.68 17.30
C ALA A 153 6.77 3.20 18.68
N GLU A 154 6.67 2.37 19.73
CA GLU A 154 7.12 2.71 21.07
C GLU A 154 8.64 2.98 21.13
N GLU A 155 9.45 2.13 20.49
CA GLU A 155 10.91 2.34 20.37
C GLU A 155 11.26 3.67 19.69
N LEU A 156 10.45 4.09 18.72
CA LEU A 156 10.62 5.35 18.00
C LEU A 156 10.00 6.56 18.73
N GLY A 157 9.40 6.35 19.90
CA GLY A 157 8.72 7.41 20.66
C GLY A 157 7.44 7.91 20.01
N LEU A 158 6.81 7.10 19.16
CA LEU A 158 5.55 7.38 18.49
C LEU A 158 4.41 6.73 19.27
N LYS A 159 3.29 7.45 19.43
CA LYS A 159 2.09 6.89 20.04
C LYS A 159 1.25 6.19 18.98
N LEU A 160 1.01 4.90 19.14
CA LEU A 160 0.09 4.14 18.28
C LEU A 160 -1.34 4.24 18.80
N ALA A 161 -2.30 4.60 17.94
CA ALA A 161 -3.71 4.82 18.28
C ALA A 161 -4.68 4.05 17.36
#